data_AF-A0A2V5S600-F1
#
_entry.id   AF-A0A2V5S600-F1
#
_cell.length_a   1.000
_cell.length_b   1.000
_cell.length_c   1.000
_cell.angle_alpha   90.00
_cell.angle_beta   90.00
_cell.angle_gamma   90.00
#
_symmetry.space_group_name_H-M   'P 1'
#
loop_
_entity.id
_entity.type
_entity.pdbx_description
1 polymer ?
#
loop_
_entity_poly.entity_id
_entity_poly.type
_entity_poly.pdbx_seq_one_letter_code
_entity_poly.pdbx_strand_id
1 'polypeptide(L)'
;MSVLLKIYDYVKIPAGSKFTVGSSGLLGDRFVNVIMPPAPAKQFLAKNATVEGTRETGIDDLTREGNLLIQDLRGTVQNINGTFTRLNTEALSPETLKNLRSSIDHLNDATGSLSQSLKKFDGVADKADAAMSSAKKDADDLQNTIAEARKTFSTGTQLLREATTGKGLLAALISDSELARDLRGLVANLRAHGVLFYRDSAARSEPAQQPPRQPPARRSPGR
;
A
#
# COMPACT_ATOMS: atom_id res chain seq x y z
N MET A 1 -8.22 23.74 -20.13
CA MET A 1 -7.18 24.47 -20.90
C MET A 1 -7.14 23.86 -22.30
N SER A 2 -7.02 24.67 -23.34
CA SER A 2 -7.02 24.23 -24.74
C SER A 2 -5.76 24.73 -25.44
N VAL A 3 -5.15 23.88 -26.28
CA VAL A 3 -3.93 24.21 -27.03
C VAL A 3 -4.27 24.26 -28.51
N LEU A 4 -3.89 25.34 -29.19
CA LEU A 4 -4.06 25.46 -30.63
C LEU A 4 -2.89 24.81 -31.36
N LEU A 5 -3.18 23.85 -32.23
CA LEU A 5 -2.18 23.18 -33.05
C LEU A 5 -2.25 23.68 -34.48
N LYS A 6 -1.07 23.98 -35.05
CA LYS A 6 -0.92 24.26 -36.48
C LYS A 6 -0.26 23.05 -37.13
N ILE A 7 -0.98 22.42 -38.04
CA ILE A 7 -0.57 21.18 -38.70
C ILE A 7 -0.55 21.47 -40.19
N TYR A 8 0.50 21.01 -40.89
CA TYR A 8 0.61 21.21 -42.33
C TYR A 8 -0.56 20.55 -43.06
N ASP A 9 -1.12 21.23 -44.05
CA ASP A 9 -2.34 20.80 -44.76
C ASP A 9 -2.20 19.43 -45.45
N TYR A 10 -0.99 19.00 -45.79
CA TYR A 10 -0.72 17.70 -46.39
C TYR A 10 -0.71 16.54 -45.38
N VAL A 11 -0.66 16.82 -44.07
CA VAL A 11 -0.67 15.80 -43.01
C VAL A 11 -2.12 15.49 -42.65
N LYS A 12 -2.57 14.27 -42.96
CA LYS A 12 -3.90 13.78 -42.59
C LYS A 12 -3.82 13.00 -41.28
N ILE A 13 -4.53 13.45 -40.26
CA ILE A 13 -4.57 12.77 -38.95
C ILE A 13 -5.78 11.83 -38.88
N PRO A 14 -5.58 10.52 -38.71
CA PRO A 14 -6.67 9.57 -38.53
C PRO A 14 -7.59 9.93 -37.36
N ALA A 15 -8.89 9.76 -37.55
CA ALA A 15 -9.84 9.77 -36.44
C ALA A 15 -9.48 8.65 -35.45
N GLY A 16 -9.50 8.96 -34.15
CA GLY A 16 -9.06 8.04 -33.09
C GLY A 16 -7.56 8.09 -32.78
N SER A 17 -6.81 9.01 -33.39
CA SER A 17 -5.43 9.31 -32.95
C SER A 17 -5.41 9.84 -31.52
N LYS A 18 -4.42 9.42 -30.73
CA LYS A 18 -4.24 9.88 -29.36
C LYS A 18 -3.27 11.07 -29.34
N PHE A 19 -3.68 12.15 -28.68
CA PHE A 19 -2.87 13.33 -28.48
C PHE A 19 -2.34 13.33 -27.06
N THR A 20 -1.02 13.33 -26.89
CA THR A 20 -0.39 13.49 -25.58
C THR A 20 0.50 14.73 -25.53
N VAL A 21 0.50 15.44 -24.41
CA VAL A 21 1.46 16.52 -24.16
C VAL A 21 2.62 15.97 -23.33
N GLY A 22 3.79 15.84 -23.96
CA GLY A 22 5.03 15.38 -23.34
C GLY A 22 6.03 16.51 -23.08
N SER A 23 7.18 16.18 -22.51
CA SER A 23 8.36 17.06 -22.39
C SER A 23 9.56 16.42 -23.05
N SER A 24 10.35 17.20 -23.78
CA SER A 24 11.63 16.73 -24.30
C SER A 24 12.62 16.63 -23.16
N GLY A 25 12.99 15.41 -22.74
CA GLY A 25 13.84 15.22 -21.57
C GLY A 25 13.22 15.67 -20.24
N LEU A 26 14.09 15.94 -19.25
CA LEU A 26 13.68 16.24 -17.87
C LEU A 26 13.18 17.69 -17.68
N LEU A 27 13.75 18.66 -18.40
CA LEU A 27 13.40 20.09 -18.34
C LEU A 27 13.06 20.71 -19.70
N GLY A 28 13.15 19.96 -20.80
CA GLY A 28 13.02 20.57 -22.11
C GLY A 28 11.58 20.93 -22.46
N ASP A 29 11.45 21.51 -23.65
CA ASP A 29 10.21 22.07 -24.14
C ASP A 29 9.08 21.05 -24.20
N ARG A 30 7.86 21.55 -23.98
CA ARG A 30 6.64 20.76 -24.09
C ARG A 30 6.31 20.54 -25.56
N PHE A 31 6.01 19.30 -25.93
CA PHE A 31 5.59 18.95 -27.28
C PHE A 31 4.28 18.17 -27.26
N VAL A 32 3.56 18.23 -28.38
CA VAL A 32 2.37 17.39 -28.59
C VAL A 32 2.76 16.19 -29.42
N ASN A 33 2.64 15.02 -28.83
CA ASN A 33 2.77 13.73 -29.51
C ASN A 33 1.43 13.32 -30.10
N VAL A 34 1.44 12.83 -31.34
CA VAL A 34 0.24 12.34 -32.02
C VAL A 34 0.46 10.89 -32.41
N ILE A 35 -0.20 9.98 -31.70
CA ILE A 35 -0.07 8.55 -31.90
C ILE A 35 -1.23 8.06 -32.77
N MET A 36 -0.90 7.54 -33.95
CA MET A 36 -1.88 6.98 -34.87
C MET A 36 -2.48 5.67 -34.33
N PRO A 37 -3.76 5.40 -34.58
CA PRO A 37 -4.35 4.11 -34.23
C PRO A 37 -3.71 2.98 -35.06
N PRO A 38 -3.60 1.76 -34.52
CA PRO A 38 -2.98 0.62 -35.23
C PRO A 38 -3.83 0.11 -36.41
N ALA A 39 -5.14 0.39 -36.40
CA ALA A 39 -6.04 0.02 -37.49
C ALA A 39 -5.97 1.05 -38.63
N PRO A 40 -6.13 0.62 -39.89
CA PRO A 40 -6.19 1.53 -41.03
C PRO A 40 -7.25 2.62 -40.82
N ALA A 41 -6.85 3.86 -41.06
CA ALA A 41 -7.71 5.02 -40.91
C ALA A 41 -8.87 4.97 -41.91
N LYS A 42 -10.11 4.94 -41.41
CA LYS A 42 -11.33 5.05 -42.25
C LYS A 42 -11.81 6.50 -42.40
N GLN A 43 -11.45 7.35 -41.45
CA GLN A 43 -11.84 8.75 -41.37
C GLN A 43 -10.66 9.57 -40.85
N PHE A 44 -10.63 10.86 -41.18
CA PHE A 44 -9.61 11.80 -40.75
C PHE A 44 -10.26 12.96 -39.99
N LEU A 45 -9.50 13.57 -39.09
CA LEU A 45 -9.95 14.75 -38.36
C LEU A 45 -10.16 15.93 -39.33
N ALA A 46 -11.27 16.64 -39.15
CA ALA A 46 -11.56 17.85 -39.91
C ALA A 46 -10.69 19.02 -39.46
N LYS A 47 -10.51 20.01 -40.35
CA LYS A 47 -9.84 21.27 -40.00
C LYS A 47 -10.55 21.93 -38.81
N ASN A 48 -9.77 22.44 -37.86
CA ASN A 48 -10.24 23.04 -36.61
C ASN A 48 -11.05 22.11 -35.69
N ALA A 49 -10.98 20.78 -35.90
CA ALA A 49 -11.58 19.83 -34.97
C ALA A 49 -10.93 19.96 -33.58
N THR A 50 -11.76 19.92 -32.55
CA THR A 50 -11.29 19.82 -31.15
C THR A 50 -11.14 18.35 -30.81
N VAL A 51 -10.02 18.00 -30.18
CA VAL A 51 -9.71 16.64 -29.74
C VAL A 51 -9.35 16.63 -28.27
N GLU A 52 -9.76 15.57 -27.58
CA GLU A 52 -9.33 15.32 -26.21
C GLU A 52 -7.87 14.88 -26.21
N GLY A 53 -7.05 15.63 -25.47
CA GLY A 53 -5.64 15.33 -25.28
C GLY A 53 -5.36 15.02 -23.81
N THR A 54 -4.45 14.08 -23.57
CA THR A 54 -3.98 13.78 -22.23
C THR A 54 -2.59 14.38 -22.01
N ARG A 55 -2.28 14.78 -20.78
CA ARG A 55 -0.93 15.22 -20.44
C ARG A 55 -0.16 14.05 -19.83
N GLU A 56 1.09 13.86 -20.22
CA GLU A 56 1.97 12.90 -19.58
C GLU A 56 2.51 13.46 -18.26
N THR A 57 2.72 12.59 -17.28
CA THR A 57 3.33 12.95 -16.00
C THR A 57 4.75 13.46 -16.24
N GLY A 58 5.03 14.68 -15.78
CA GLY A 58 6.36 15.30 -15.89
C GLY A 58 7.12 15.29 -14.56
N ILE A 59 8.38 15.72 -14.60
CA ILE A 59 9.23 15.88 -13.42
C ILE A 59 8.61 16.81 -12.39
N ASP A 60 8.00 17.91 -12.85
CA ASP A 60 7.30 18.88 -11.99
C ASP A 60 6.17 18.23 -11.17
N ASP A 61 5.51 17.21 -11.73
CA ASP A 61 4.46 16.45 -11.03
C ASP A 61 5.05 15.49 -10.03
N LEU A 62 6.12 14.77 -10.41
CA LEU A 62 6.82 13.84 -9.52
C LEU A 62 7.41 14.57 -8.30
N THR A 63 8.02 15.73 -8.50
CA THR A 63 8.56 16.54 -7.40
C THR A 63 7.42 17.01 -6.47
N ARG A 64 6.28 17.43 -7.04
CA ARG A 64 5.11 17.83 -6.25
C ARG A 64 4.51 16.66 -5.47
N GLU A 65 4.30 15.52 -6.12
CA GLU A 65 3.78 14.31 -5.49
C GLU A 65 4.74 13.75 -4.44
N GLY A 66 6.05 13.79 -4.70
CA GLY A 66 7.09 13.44 -3.74
C GLY A 66 7.06 14.34 -2.51
N ASN A 67 6.92 15.65 -2.71
CA ASN A 67 6.79 16.61 -1.60
C ASN A 67 5.54 16.36 -0.76
N LEU A 68 4.40 16.11 -1.39
CA LEU A 68 3.16 15.74 -0.68
C LEU A 68 3.35 14.46 0.12
N LEU A 69 3.99 13.44 -0.47
CA LEU A 69 4.30 12.20 0.25
C LEU A 69 5.15 12.46 1.49
N ILE A 70 6.23 13.24 1.38
CA ILE A 70 7.08 13.55 2.53
C ILE A 70 6.29 14.26 3.64
N GLN A 71 5.38 15.16 3.28
CA GLN A 71 4.51 15.83 4.24
C GLN A 71 3.59 14.83 4.96
N ASP A 72 2.95 13.93 4.22
CA ASP A 72 2.09 12.88 4.77
C ASP A 72 2.86 11.92 5.69
N LEU A 73 4.08 11.53 5.29
CA LEU A 73 4.96 10.69 6.10
C LEU A 73 5.35 11.39 7.40
N ARG A 74 5.74 12.66 7.32
CA ARG A 74 6.08 13.44 8.52
C ARG A 74 4.89 13.55 9.47
N GLY A 75 3.71 13.85 8.96
CA GLY A 75 2.48 13.92 9.76
C GLY A 75 2.15 12.56 10.40
N THR A 76 2.29 11.48 9.64
CA THR A 76 2.10 10.11 10.15
C THR A 76 3.06 9.79 11.28
N VAL A 77 4.36 10.04 11.12
CA VAL A 77 5.35 9.77 12.16
C VAL A 77 5.09 10.61 13.42
N GLN A 78 4.71 11.88 13.27
CA GLN A 78 4.31 12.73 14.39
C GLN A 78 3.09 12.17 15.13
N ASN A 79 2.09 11.66 14.41
CA ASN A 79 0.91 11.04 15.01
C ASN A 79 1.24 9.73 15.74
N ILE A 80 2.15 8.92 15.18
CA ILE A 80 2.62 7.70 15.85
C ILE A 80 3.38 8.06 17.13
N ASN A 81 4.27 9.06 17.09
CA ASN A 81 4.95 9.57 18.29
C ASN A 81 3.96 10.03 19.37
N GLY A 82 2.96 10.83 18.98
CA GLY A 82 1.92 11.28 19.90
C GLY A 82 1.08 10.14 20.49
N THR A 83 0.81 9.10 19.71
CA THR A 83 0.09 7.90 20.16
C THR A 83 0.95 7.06 21.11
N PHE A 84 2.24 6.89 20.81
CA PHE A 84 3.19 6.19 21.65
C PHE A 84 3.33 6.85 23.03
N THR A 85 3.38 8.18 23.09
CA THR A 85 3.40 8.93 24.36
C THR A 85 2.11 8.75 25.19
N ARG A 86 0.97 8.49 24.53
CA ARG A 86 -0.34 8.33 25.19
C ARG A 86 -0.68 6.89 25.57
N LEU A 87 -0.07 5.90 24.92
CA LEU A 87 -0.27 4.49 25.26
C LEU A 87 0.34 4.23 26.64
N ASN A 88 -0.53 4.07 27.62
CA ASN A 88 -0.18 3.70 28.99
C ASN A 88 0.65 2.41 28.97
N THR A 89 1.80 2.41 29.65
CA THR A 89 2.83 1.35 29.66
C THR A 89 2.36 -0.03 30.13
N GLU A 90 1.09 -0.17 30.51
CA GLU A 90 0.50 -1.41 31.03
C GLU A 90 -0.06 -2.33 29.92
N ALA A 91 -0.36 -1.81 28.73
CA ALA A 91 -1.00 -2.59 27.65
C ALA A 91 -0.01 -3.24 26.65
N LEU A 92 1.27 -2.84 26.67
CA LEU A 92 2.28 -3.29 25.71
C LEU A 92 3.56 -3.71 26.44
N SER A 93 4.13 -4.85 26.06
CA SER A 93 5.40 -5.28 26.65
C SER A 93 6.54 -4.30 26.34
N PRO A 94 7.53 -4.14 27.25
CA PRO A 94 8.70 -3.28 27.04
C PRO A 94 9.44 -3.57 25.72
N GLU A 95 9.51 -4.84 25.32
CA GLU A 95 10.11 -5.27 24.06
C GLU A 95 9.34 -4.78 22.84
N THR A 96 7.99 -4.80 22.91
CA THR A 96 7.13 -4.31 21.84
C THR A 96 7.28 -2.79 21.69
N LEU A 97 7.35 -2.06 22.81
CA LEU A 97 7.60 -0.61 22.81
C LEU A 97 8.98 -0.26 22.24
N LYS A 98 10.02 -1.02 22.57
CA LYS A 98 11.37 -0.84 22.01
C LYS A 98 11.39 -1.08 20.49
N ASN A 99 10.77 -2.16 20.03
CA ASN A 99 10.72 -2.48 18.60
C ASN A 99 9.89 -1.45 17.81
N LEU A 100 8.78 -0.97 18.40
CA LEU A 100 7.97 0.08 17.80
C LEU A 100 8.74 1.40 17.71
N ARG A 101 9.44 1.80 18.77
CA ARG A 101 10.31 2.98 18.76
C ARG A 101 11.39 2.89 17.70
N SER A 102 12.10 1.76 17.63
CA SER A 102 13.08 1.48 16.58
C SER A 102 12.49 1.60 15.18
N SER A 103 11.25 1.12 14.99
CA SER A 103 10.56 1.23 13.70
C SER A 103 10.24 2.69 13.35
N ILE A 104 9.80 3.49 14.32
CA ILE A 104 9.53 4.93 14.12
C ILE A 104 10.81 5.69 13.77
N ASP A 105 11.92 5.39 14.46
CA ASP A 105 13.21 6.01 14.18
C ASP A 105 13.67 5.67 12.75
N HIS A 106 13.55 4.41 12.34
CA HIS A 106 13.84 4.00 10.96
C HIS A 106 12.94 4.68 9.92
N LEU A 107 11.66 4.89 10.23
CA LEU A 107 10.74 5.62 9.35
C LEU A 107 11.12 7.11 9.23
N ASN A 108 11.57 7.74 10.32
CA ASN A 108 12.09 9.10 10.29
C ASN A 108 13.34 9.20 9.40
N ASP A 109 14.29 8.28 9.57
CA ASP A 109 15.53 8.25 8.78
C ASP A 109 15.26 8.01 7.30
N ALA A 110 14.36 7.07 6.98
CA ALA A 110 13.93 6.81 5.61
C ALA A 110 13.23 8.03 4.99
N THR A 111 12.36 8.71 5.73
CA THR A 111 11.67 9.94 5.27
C THR A 111 12.67 11.07 5.04
N GLY A 112 13.67 11.22 5.93
CA GLY A 112 14.75 12.19 5.78
C GLY A 112 15.60 11.91 4.54
N SER A 113 15.99 10.66 4.33
CA SER A 113 16.75 10.22 3.16
C SER A 113 15.99 10.44 1.86
N LEU A 114 14.70 10.09 1.82
CA LEU A 114 13.82 10.34 0.67
C LEU A 114 13.73 11.85 0.37
N SER A 115 13.57 12.68 1.40
CA SER A 115 13.55 14.14 1.25
C SER A 115 14.85 14.69 0.68
N GLN A 116 16.00 14.14 1.11
CA GLN A 116 17.29 14.54 0.58
C GLN A 116 17.49 14.11 -0.88
N SER A 117 17.04 12.90 -1.24
CA SER A 117 17.08 12.41 -2.62
C SER A 117 16.22 13.25 -3.56
N LEU A 118 15.00 13.60 -3.15
CA LEU A 118 14.11 14.47 -3.95
C LEU A 118 14.69 15.88 -4.13
N LYS A 119 15.35 16.44 -3.10
CA LYS A 119 16.07 17.73 -3.23
C LYS A 119 17.25 17.65 -4.20
N LYS A 120 17.99 16.53 -4.22
CA LYS A 120 19.10 16.35 -5.16
C LYS A 120 18.60 16.26 -6.60
N PHE A 121 17.48 15.58 -6.82
CA PHE A 121 16.86 15.43 -8.13
C PHE A 121 16.45 16.76 -8.76
N ASP A 122 15.92 17.69 -7.95
CA ASP A 122 15.63 19.07 -8.36
C ASP A 122 16.88 19.77 -8.96
N GLY A 123 18.07 19.50 -8.41
CA GLY A 123 19.34 20.09 -8.85
C GLY A 123 20.05 19.38 -10.02
N VAL A 124 19.61 18.20 -10.45
CA VAL A 124 20.21 17.48 -11.62
C VAL A 124 19.51 17.85 -12.92
N ALA A 125 18.32 18.46 -12.84
CA ALA A 125 17.50 18.81 -13.98
C ALA A 125 18.22 19.84 -14.90
N ASP A 126 19.07 20.71 -14.34
CA ASP A 126 19.83 21.76 -15.04
C ASP A 126 20.98 21.28 -15.95
N LYS A 127 21.23 19.96 -16.04
CA LYS A 127 22.31 19.41 -16.87
C LYS A 127 21.87 18.17 -17.63
N ALA A 128 21.32 18.28 -18.85
CA ALA A 128 21.35 17.13 -19.76
C ALA A 128 20.97 17.40 -21.23
N ASP A 129 21.86 16.97 -22.13
CA ASP A 129 21.48 16.28 -23.37
C ASP A 129 21.81 14.77 -23.34
N ALA A 130 22.81 14.31 -22.56
CA ALA A 130 23.25 12.90 -22.56
C ALA A 130 22.60 11.98 -21.50
N ALA A 131 21.83 12.52 -20.54
CA ALA A 131 21.29 11.76 -19.39
C ALA A 131 19.84 11.28 -19.55
N MET A 132 19.17 11.53 -20.69
CA MET A 132 17.70 11.38 -20.80
C MET A 132 17.19 9.96 -20.59
N SER A 133 17.89 8.92 -21.07
CA SER A 133 17.40 7.53 -20.98
C SER A 133 17.56 6.96 -19.56
N SER A 134 18.72 7.17 -18.95
CA SER A 134 18.98 6.77 -17.55
C SER A 134 18.13 7.57 -16.57
N ALA A 135 17.99 8.88 -16.78
CA ALA A 135 17.17 9.70 -15.90
C ALA A 135 15.67 9.40 -16.04
N LYS A 136 15.19 9.01 -17.23
CA LYS A 136 13.82 8.51 -17.39
C LYS A 136 13.61 7.22 -16.62
N LYS A 137 14.54 6.26 -16.72
CA LYS A 137 14.48 5.01 -15.98
C LYS A 137 14.55 5.25 -14.45
N ASP A 138 15.44 6.12 -14.00
CA ASP A 138 15.56 6.47 -12.58
C ASP A 138 14.30 7.18 -12.07
N ALA A 139 13.66 8.02 -12.91
CA ALA A 139 12.38 8.64 -12.59
C ALA A 139 11.23 7.63 -12.54
N ASP A 140 11.16 6.68 -13.48
CA ASP A 140 10.16 5.61 -13.50
C ASP A 140 10.34 4.67 -12.27
N ASP A 141 11.57 4.29 -11.95
CA ASP A 141 11.90 3.46 -10.78
C ASP A 141 11.60 4.21 -9.46
N LEU A 142 11.87 5.51 -9.40
CA LEU A 142 11.49 6.37 -8.27
C LEU A 142 9.98 6.48 -8.13
N GLN A 143 9.24 6.69 -9.23
CA GLN A 143 7.79 6.78 -9.23
C GLN A 143 7.16 5.47 -8.72
N ASN A 144 7.64 4.32 -9.19
CA ASN A 144 7.19 3.01 -8.72
C ASN A 144 7.49 2.82 -7.22
N THR A 145 8.67 3.23 -6.78
CA THR A 145 9.06 3.14 -5.36
C THR A 145 8.19 4.04 -4.49
N ILE A 146 7.90 5.28 -4.93
CA ILE A 146 7.01 6.23 -4.26
C ILE A 146 5.59 5.67 -4.18
N ALA A 147 5.09 5.06 -5.26
CA ALA A 147 3.76 4.45 -5.31
C ALA A 147 3.65 3.26 -4.34
N GLU A 148 4.63 2.38 -4.33
CA GLU A 148 4.65 1.21 -3.44
C GLU A 148 4.84 1.62 -1.97
N ALA A 149 5.68 2.63 -1.72
CA ALA A 149 5.80 3.25 -0.40
C ALA A 149 4.45 3.81 0.04
N ARG A 150 3.80 4.67 -0.76
CA ARG A 150 2.45 5.22 -0.46
C ARG A 150 1.45 4.14 -0.09
N LYS A 151 1.41 3.05 -0.86
CA LYS A 151 0.51 1.92 -0.62
C LYS A 151 0.82 1.21 0.70
N THR A 152 2.09 0.93 0.95
CA THR A 152 2.56 0.30 2.19
C THR A 152 2.25 1.17 3.40
N PHE A 153 2.53 2.47 3.32
CA PHE A 153 2.24 3.45 4.36
C PHE A 153 0.73 3.62 4.60
N SER A 154 -0.08 3.72 3.55
CA SER A 154 -1.54 3.77 3.66
C SER A 154 -2.09 2.53 4.36
N THR A 155 -1.57 1.35 4.01
CA THR A 155 -1.98 0.08 4.64
C THR A 155 -1.54 0.02 6.11
N GLY A 156 -0.28 0.36 6.40
CA GLY A 156 0.24 0.37 7.77
C GLY A 156 -0.46 1.38 8.68
N THR A 157 -0.72 2.60 8.19
CA THR A 157 -1.46 3.63 8.93
C THR A 157 -2.90 3.23 9.18
N GLN A 158 -3.54 2.55 8.23
CA GLN A 158 -4.88 2.02 8.43
C GLN A 158 -4.92 0.92 9.49
N LEU A 159 -3.98 -0.04 9.44
CA LEU A 159 -3.87 -1.10 10.46
C LEU A 159 -3.61 -0.51 11.86
N LEU A 160 -2.75 0.50 11.97
CA LEU A 160 -2.49 1.21 13.23
C LEU A 160 -3.72 1.96 13.73
N ARG A 161 -4.48 2.60 12.82
CA ARG A 161 -5.74 3.27 13.16
C ARG A 161 -6.78 2.27 13.66
N GLU A 162 -6.94 1.12 13.00
CA GLU A 162 -7.86 0.06 13.42
C GLU A 162 -7.47 -0.52 14.79
N ALA A 163 -6.17 -0.70 15.05
CA ALA A 163 -5.66 -1.14 16.35
C ALA A 163 -5.87 -0.10 17.47
N THR A 164 -5.70 1.20 17.18
CA THR A 164 -5.79 2.28 18.18
C THR A 164 -7.22 2.79 18.41
N THR A 165 -8.10 2.68 17.43
CA THR A 165 -9.52 3.07 17.55
C THR A 165 -10.39 1.99 18.18
N GLY A 166 -9.81 0.88 18.63
CA GLY A 166 -10.53 -0.20 19.29
C GLY A 166 -11.31 -1.12 18.33
N LYS A 167 -11.26 -0.86 17.01
CA LYS A 167 -12.06 -1.54 15.99
C LYS A 167 -11.13 -2.32 15.05
N GLY A 168 -10.71 -3.51 15.49
CA GLY A 168 -9.89 -4.41 14.69
C GLY A 168 -9.48 -5.66 15.47
N LEU A 169 -9.01 -6.69 14.77
CA LEU A 169 -8.57 -7.94 15.40
C LEU A 169 -7.45 -7.72 16.42
N LEU A 170 -6.52 -6.79 16.17
CA LEU A 170 -5.47 -6.43 17.13
C LEU A 170 -6.03 -5.70 18.35
N ALA A 171 -7.02 -4.82 18.17
CA ALA A 171 -7.68 -4.16 19.28
C ALA A 171 -8.47 -5.14 20.14
N ALA A 172 -9.19 -6.08 19.50
CA ALA A 172 -9.86 -7.18 20.19
C ALA A 172 -8.84 -8.06 20.93
N LEU A 173 -7.68 -8.34 20.33
CA LEU A 173 -6.60 -9.10 20.97
C LEU A 173 -5.98 -8.38 22.18
N ILE A 174 -5.81 -7.06 22.09
CA ILE A 174 -5.26 -6.26 23.19
C ILE A 174 -6.29 -6.09 24.31
N SER A 175 -7.57 -5.97 23.96
CA SER A 175 -8.67 -5.75 24.91
C SER A 175 -9.15 -7.04 25.58
N ASP A 176 -8.98 -8.18 24.90
CA ASP A 176 -9.44 -9.49 25.36
C ASP A 176 -8.24 -10.43 25.59
N SER A 177 -7.88 -10.57 26.87
CA SER A 177 -6.76 -11.41 27.31
C SER A 177 -6.99 -12.91 27.08
N GLU A 178 -8.24 -13.34 26.92
CA GLU A 178 -8.61 -14.73 26.63
C GLU A 178 -8.40 -15.02 25.13
N LEU A 179 -8.91 -14.13 24.28
CA LEU A 179 -8.69 -14.19 22.83
C LEU A 179 -7.20 -14.15 22.47
N ALA A 180 -6.40 -13.33 23.16
CA ALA A 180 -4.94 -13.30 22.99
C ALA A 180 -4.27 -14.64 23.32
N ARG A 181 -4.75 -15.30 24.38
CA ARG A 181 -4.22 -16.59 24.83
C ARG A 181 -4.56 -17.70 23.85
N ASP A 182 -5.79 -17.70 23.34
CA ASP A 182 -6.28 -18.68 22.36
C ASP A 182 -5.56 -18.53 21.02
N LEU A 183 -5.35 -17.30 20.55
CA LEU A 183 -4.58 -17.05 19.34
C LEU A 183 -3.12 -17.51 19.50
N ARG A 184 -2.52 -17.27 20.66
CA ARG A 184 -1.16 -17.75 20.95
C ARG A 184 -1.08 -19.28 20.92
N GLY A 185 -2.09 -19.95 21.48
CA GLY A 185 -2.23 -21.40 21.43
C GLY A 185 -2.38 -21.91 20.00
N LEU A 186 -3.22 -21.25 19.19
CA LEU A 186 -3.39 -21.57 17.78
C LEU A 186 -2.07 -21.45 17.00
N VAL A 187 -1.35 -20.33 17.15
CA VAL A 187 -0.06 -20.11 16.47
C VAL A 187 1.00 -21.12 16.93
N ALA A 188 1.04 -21.45 18.22
CA ALA A 188 1.94 -22.46 18.74
C ALA A 188 1.63 -23.85 18.16
N ASN A 189 0.35 -24.24 18.10
CA ASN A 189 -0.09 -25.50 17.48
C ASN A 189 0.18 -25.52 15.97
N LEU A 190 -0.05 -24.42 15.28
CA LEU A 190 0.23 -24.30 13.85
C LEU A 190 1.74 -24.37 13.55
N ARG A 191 2.58 -23.88 14.46
CA ARG A 191 4.05 -24.01 14.35
C ARG A 191 4.52 -25.42 14.67
N ALA A 192 3.95 -26.06 15.68
CA ALA A 192 4.35 -27.40 16.13
C ALA A 192 3.87 -28.51 15.18
N HIS A 193 2.71 -28.34 14.57
CA HIS A 193 2.08 -29.37 13.75
C HIS A 193 1.90 -28.92 12.29
N GLY A 194 1.87 -27.63 11.97
CA GLY A 194 1.53 -27.21 10.60
C GLY A 194 0.06 -27.45 10.27
N VAL A 195 -0.39 -26.89 9.15
CA VAL A 195 -1.82 -26.87 8.73
C VAL A 195 -2.40 -28.25 8.35
N LEU A 196 -1.62 -29.33 8.41
CA LEU A 196 -2.02 -30.62 7.84
C LEU A 196 -2.68 -31.60 8.82
N PHE A 197 -2.62 -31.38 10.13
CA PHE A 197 -3.08 -32.39 11.11
C PHE A 197 -4.51 -32.20 11.63
N TYR A 198 -5.24 -31.18 11.16
CA TYR A 198 -6.61 -30.93 11.65
C TYR A 198 -7.65 -31.98 11.18
N ARG A 199 -7.28 -32.85 10.24
CA ARG A 199 -8.19 -33.89 9.72
C ARG A 199 -8.21 -35.17 10.54
N ASP A 200 -7.16 -35.48 11.31
CA ASP A 200 -7.07 -36.76 12.05
C ASP A 200 -7.51 -36.67 13.53
N SER A 201 -7.50 -35.48 14.14
CA SER A 201 -7.86 -35.33 15.56
C SER A 201 -9.38 -35.38 15.81
N ALA A 202 -10.20 -35.03 14.82
CA ALA A 202 -11.66 -35.10 14.93
C ALA A 202 -12.19 -36.54 14.76
N ALA A 203 -11.41 -37.43 14.15
CA ALA A 203 -11.80 -38.82 13.89
C ALA A 203 -11.47 -39.79 15.04
N ARG A 204 -10.70 -39.35 16.05
CA ARG A 204 -10.34 -40.17 17.21
C ARG A 204 -10.93 -39.62 18.51
N SER A 205 -12.21 -39.28 18.48
CA SER A 205 -13.03 -39.28 19.69
C SER A 205 -13.60 -40.70 19.81
N GLU A 206 -12.91 -41.57 20.54
CA GLU A 206 -13.43 -42.90 20.88
C GLU A 206 -14.81 -42.77 21.52
N PRO A 207 -15.83 -43.55 21.09
CA PRO A 207 -17.11 -43.55 21.78
C PRO A 207 -16.91 -44.10 23.19
N ALA A 208 -17.21 -43.25 24.18
CA ALA A 208 -17.18 -43.61 25.60
C ALA A 208 -17.97 -44.90 25.86
N GLN A 209 -17.30 -45.89 26.45
CA GLN A 209 -17.91 -47.11 26.95
C GLN A 209 -19.02 -46.74 27.95
N GLN A 210 -20.25 -47.20 27.70
CA GLN A 210 -21.37 -47.04 28.62
C GLN A 210 -21.10 -47.85 29.91
N PRO A 211 -21.27 -47.27 31.11
CA PRO A 211 -21.19 -48.04 32.35
C PRO A 211 -22.35 -49.05 32.45
N PRO A 212 -22.17 -50.20 33.13
CA PRO A 212 -23.18 -51.24 33.20
C PRO A 212 -24.41 -50.78 34.00
N ARG A 213 -25.61 -51.08 33.47
CA ARG A 213 -26.90 -50.78 34.10
C ARG A 213 -27.02 -51.54 35.43
N GLN A 214 -27.16 -50.81 36.54
CA GLN A 214 -27.46 -51.41 37.84
C GLN A 214 -28.90 -51.95 37.90
N PRO A 215 -29.17 -53.09 38.57
CA PRO A 215 -30.51 -53.66 38.66
C PRO A 215 -31.37 -52.88 39.67
N PRO A 216 -32.70 -52.88 39.54
CA PRO A 216 -33.58 -52.12 40.41
C PRO A 216 -33.61 -52.70 41.83
N ALA A 217 -33.51 -51.82 42.83
CA ALA A 217 -33.54 -52.16 44.24
C ALA A 217 -34.92 -52.74 44.64
N ARG A 218 -34.89 -53.96 45.17
CA ARG A 218 -36.04 -54.70 45.72
C ARG A 218 -36.53 -54.00 47.00
N ARG A 219 -37.70 -53.34 46.93
CA ARG A 219 -38.41 -52.84 48.13
C ARG A 219 -39.27 -53.96 48.71
N SER A 220 -39.09 -54.27 49.99
CA SER A 220 -40.09 -54.86 50.91
C SER A 220 -39.50 -54.89 52.33
N PRO A 221 -40.29 -54.91 53.42
CA PRO A 221 -41.70 -54.53 53.60
C PRO A 221 -41.90 -53.58 54.81
N GLY A 222 -43.06 -52.94 54.89
CA GLY A 222 -43.54 -52.26 56.10
C GLY A 222 -44.76 -52.96 56.66
N ARG A 223 -44.60 -53.51 57.88
CA ARG A 223 -45.56 -54.14 58.80
C ARG A 223 -46.21 -55.47 58.38
#